data_AF-A0A962V0A2-F1
#
_entry.id   AF-A0A962V0A2-F1
#
_cell.length_a   1.000
_cell.length_b   1.000
_cell.length_c   1.000
_cell.angle_alpha   90.00
_cell.angle_beta   90.00
_cell.angle_gamma   90.00
#
_symmetry.space_group_name_H-M   'P 1'
#
loop_
_entity.id
_entity.type
_entity.pdbx_description
1 polymer ?
#
loop_
_entity_poly.entity_id
_entity_poly.type
_entity_poly.pdbx_seq_one_letter_code
_entity_poly.pdbx_strand_id
1 'polypeptide(L)'
;MTDLPVSLFPFWAQLLASTGSVLCLLLIVWRLPLAWLKQAQNQHLLLGATVAVLLIWAFRAGISPGLSIHFLGVTSLTLIFGWRLALLSLAVVCVGMVLAGKETWASLGIVYLVSAVAPVALNWGLYQWVKRR
;
A
#
# COMPACT_ATOMS: atom_id res chain seq x y z
N MET A 1 -17.67 2.25 9.32
CA MET A 1 -17.62 3.69 9.06
C MET A 1 -16.18 4.03 8.70
N THR A 2 -15.85 3.99 7.41
CA THR A 2 -14.54 4.33 6.84
C THR A 2 -14.33 5.84 6.88
N ASP A 3 -13.11 6.29 7.16
CA ASP A 3 -12.77 7.70 7.43
C ASP A 3 -12.76 8.61 6.17
N LEU A 4 -13.18 8.08 5.01
CA LEU A 4 -13.46 8.81 3.77
C LEU A 4 -14.81 8.32 3.21
N PRO A 5 -15.84 9.19 3.13
CA PRO A 5 -17.06 8.84 2.43
C PRO A 5 -16.75 8.83 0.93
N VAL A 6 -16.66 7.63 0.35
CA VAL A 6 -16.42 7.40 -1.09
C VAL A 6 -17.49 8.12 -1.94
N SER A 7 -18.66 8.35 -1.36
CA SER A 7 -19.75 9.14 -1.91
C SER A 7 -19.43 10.62 -2.13
N LEU A 8 -18.38 11.17 -1.50
CA LEU A 8 -17.93 12.54 -1.75
C LEU A 8 -17.14 12.66 -3.06
N PHE A 9 -16.57 11.57 -3.55
CA PHE A 9 -15.76 11.61 -4.77
C PHE A 9 -16.63 11.28 -5.98
N PRO A 10 -16.56 12.09 -7.06
CA PRO A 10 -17.30 11.81 -8.28
C PRO A 10 -16.85 10.46 -8.86
N PHE A 11 -17.77 9.72 -9.47
CA PHE A 11 -17.52 8.40 -10.07
C PHE A 11 -16.30 8.39 -11.01
N TRP A 12 -16.12 9.47 -11.80
CA TRP A 12 -14.95 9.63 -12.67
C TRP A 12 -13.62 9.63 -11.91
N ALA A 13 -13.55 10.24 -10.73
CA ALA A 13 -12.34 10.25 -9.91
C ALA A 13 -12.03 8.84 -9.36
N GLN A 14 -13.07 8.08 -9.00
CA GLN A 14 -12.92 6.69 -8.55
C GLN A 14 -12.42 5.79 -9.70
N LEU A 15 -12.93 6.01 -10.92
CA LEU A 15 -12.50 5.30 -12.11
C LEU A 15 -11.06 5.64 -12.48
N LEU A 16 -10.69 6.91 -12.46
CA LEU A 16 -9.31 7.35 -12.72
C LEU A 16 -8.34 6.81 -11.65
N ALA A 17 -8.73 6.83 -10.38
CA ALA A 17 -7.91 6.29 -9.29
C ALA A 17 -7.70 4.78 -9.44
N SER A 18 -8.76 4.03 -9.79
CA SER A 18 -8.68 2.58 -10.01
C SER A 18 -7.85 2.25 -11.24
N THR A 19 -8.01 3.01 -12.32
CA THR A 19 -7.20 2.83 -13.53
C THR A 19 -5.72 3.16 -13.26
N GLY A 20 -5.47 4.24 -12.52
CA GLY A 20 -4.13 4.65 -12.11
C GLY A 20 -3.45 3.66 -11.18
N SER A 21 -4.17 3.07 -10.21
CA SER A 21 -3.63 2.03 -9.33
C SER A 21 -3.28 0.75 -10.10
N VAL A 22 -4.14 0.33 -11.03
CA VAL A 22 -3.88 -0.82 -11.90
C VAL A 22 -2.68 -0.58 -12.80
N LEU A 23 -2.59 0.59 -13.44
CA LEU A 23 -1.42 0.95 -14.26
C LEU A 23 -0.14 1.00 -13.44
N CYS A 24 -0.19 1.57 -12.23
CA CYS A 24 0.95 1.61 -11.32
C CYS A 24 1.41 0.19 -10.96
N LEU A 25 0.47 -0.70 -10.59
CA LEU A 25 0.76 -2.10 -10.28
C LEU A 25 1.30 -2.86 -11.48
N LEU A 26 0.75 -2.65 -12.67
CA LEU A 26 1.28 -3.22 -13.91
C LEU A 26 2.73 -2.77 -14.10
N LEU A 27 3.02 -1.48 -14.09
CA LEU A 27 4.40 -0.99 -14.26
C LEU A 27 5.38 -1.58 -13.23
N ILE A 28 4.93 -1.79 -11.99
CA ILE A 28 5.72 -2.41 -10.92
C ILE A 28 5.99 -3.88 -11.22
N VAL A 29 4.94 -4.65 -11.53
CA VAL A 29 5.01 -6.09 -11.86
C VAL A 29 5.88 -6.35 -13.09
N TRP A 30 5.77 -5.49 -14.11
CA TRP A 30 6.55 -5.62 -15.34
C TRP A 30 8.05 -5.43 -15.14
N ARG A 31 8.43 -4.77 -14.05
CA ARG A 31 9.83 -4.50 -13.77
C ARG A 31 10.35 -5.34 -12.58
N LEU A 32 9.50 -6.14 -11.93
CA LEU A 32 9.75 -6.76 -10.61
C LEU A 32 11.08 -7.54 -10.57
N PRO A 33 11.83 -7.53 -9.45
CA PRO A 33 13.03 -8.36 -9.31
C PRO A 33 12.65 -9.84 -9.11
N LEU A 34 12.20 -10.48 -10.20
CA LEU A 34 11.79 -11.90 -10.22
C LEU A 34 12.86 -12.82 -9.64
N ALA A 35 14.14 -12.49 -9.83
CA ALA A 35 15.27 -13.24 -9.27
C ALA A 35 15.26 -13.28 -7.73
N TRP A 36 14.87 -12.19 -7.07
CA TRP A 36 14.79 -12.12 -5.61
C TRP A 36 13.61 -12.93 -5.06
N LEU A 37 12.46 -12.91 -5.77
CA LEU A 37 11.28 -13.69 -5.42
C LEU A 37 11.42 -15.20 -5.67
N LYS A 38 12.37 -15.66 -6.49
CA LYS A 38 12.55 -17.10 -6.73
C LYS A 38 13.05 -17.86 -5.48
N GLN A 39 13.58 -17.17 -4.48
CA GLN A 39 14.03 -17.77 -3.24
C GLN A 39 12.85 -17.91 -2.27
N ALA A 40 12.55 -19.14 -1.83
CA ALA A 40 11.43 -19.43 -0.92
C ALA A 40 11.51 -18.61 0.39
N GLN A 41 12.71 -18.45 0.95
CA GLN A 41 12.93 -17.66 2.16
C GLN A 41 12.45 -16.20 2.01
N ASN A 42 12.76 -15.57 0.88
CA ASN A 42 12.35 -14.20 0.58
C ASN A 42 10.83 -14.08 0.41
N GLN A 43 10.18 -15.09 -0.18
CA GLN A 43 8.72 -15.14 -0.28
C GLN A 43 8.06 -15.22 1.10
N HIS A 44 8.54 -16.11 1.98
CA HIS A 44 8.01 -16.25 3.33
C HIS A 44 8.19 -14.97 4.15
N LEU A 45 9.35 -14.31 4.03
CA LEU A 45 9.61 -13.01 4.66
C LEU A 45 8.64 -11.94 4.18
N LEU A 46 8.46 -11.81 2.86
CA LEU A 46 7.58 -10.81 2.26
C LEU A 46 6.12 -11.07 2.66
N LEU A 47 5.66 -12.32 2.57
CA LEU A 47 4.30 -12.70 2.94
C LEU A 47 4.06 -12.51 4.44
N GLY A 48 5.00 -12.92 5.29
CA GLY A 48 4.92 -12.72 6.74
C GLY A 48 4.82 -11.24 7.10
N ALA A 49 5.65 -10.38 6.50
CA ALA A 49 5.57 -8.94 6.69
C ALA A 49 4.25 -8.35 6.18
N THR A 50 3.76 -8.82 5.03
CA THR A 50 2.47 -8.38 4.45
C THR A 50 1.31 -8.73 5.38
N VAL A 51 1.28 -9.96 5.91
CA VAL A 51 0.25 -10.40 6.86
C VAL A 51 0.36 -9.62 8.17
N ALA A 52 1.56 -9.39 8.69
CA ALA A 52 1.75 -8.59 9.89
C ALA A 52 1.19 -7.16 9.73
N VAL A 53 1.49 -6.50 8.60
CA VAL A 53 0.95 -5.17 8.30
C VAL A 53 -0.58 -5.22 8.14
N LEU A 54 -1.12 -6.22 7.46
CA LEU A 54 -2.57 -6.41 7.33
C LEU A 54 -3.23 -6.56 8.70
N LEU A 55 -2.66 -7.36 9.60
CA LEU A 55 -3.19 -7.53 10.95
C LEU A 55 -3.10 -6.22 11.73
N ILE A 56 -1.97 -5.52 11.69
CA ILE A 56 -1.80 -4.21 12.34
C ILE A 56 -2.86 -3.22 11.85
N TRP A 57 -3.19 -3.22 10.55
CA TRP A 57 -4.22 -2.34 9.99
C TRP A 57 -5.63 -2.79 10.35
N ALA A 58 -5.87 -4.10 10.43
CA ALA A 58 -7.15 -4.67 10.83
C ALA A 58 -7.48 -4.36 12.31
N PHE A 59 -6.45 -4.38 13.17
CA PHE A 59 -6.48 -3.91 14.55
C PHE A 59 -6.55 -2.39 14.56
N ARG A 60 -7.77 -1.84 14.47
CA ARG A 60 -8.04 -0.43 14.75
C ARG A 60 -7.66 -0.14 16.21
N ALA A 61 -6.43 0.29 16.45
CA ALA A 61 -6.02 0.87 17.72
C ALA A 61 -6.75 2.21 17.86
N GLY A 62 -7.96 2.18 18.42
CA GLY A 62 -8.85 3.33 18.63
C GLY A 62 -8.35 4.31 19.70
N ILE A 63 -7.06 4.64 19.68
CA ILE A 63 -6.41 5.46 20.70
C ILE A 63 -6.55 6.97 20.35
N SER A 64 -6.81 7.32 19.08
CA SER A 64 -7.23 8.67 18.68
C SER A 64 -7.82 8.68 17.25
N PRO A 65 -8.93 9.38 16.98
CA PRO A 65 -9.46 9.53 15.62
C PRO A 65 -8.46 10.35 14.78
N GLY A 66 -7.86 9.72 13.76
CA GLY A 66 -6.99 10.37 12.78
C GLY A 66 -5.52 9.95 12.78
N LEU A 67 -5.02 9.25 13.81
CA LEU A 67 -3.63 8.74 13.85
C LEU A 67 -3.59 7.22 13.63
N SER A 68 -3.93 6.80 12.43
CA SER A 68 -3.91 5.40 12.06
C SER A 68 -2.46 4.94 11.82
N ILE A 69 -2.02 3.83 12.43
CA ILE A 69 -0.66 3.23 12.32
C ILE A 69 -0.32 2.77 10.88
N HIS A 70 -1.17 3.09 9.91
CA HIS A 70 -1.05 2.71 8.51
C HIS A 70 0.30 3.15 7.92
N PHE A 71 0.71 4.39 8.20
CA PHE A 71 1.96 4.96 7.71
C PHE A 71 3.23 4.21 8.17
N LEU A 72 3.22 3.67 9.39
CA LEU A 72 4.38 2.98 9.97
C LEU A 72 4.64 1.63 9.29
N GLY A 73 3.57 0.93 8.89
CA GLY A 73 3.67 -0.29 8.09
C GLY A 73 4.21 -0.01 6.68
N VAL A 74 3.77 1.08 6.05
CA VAL A 74 4.21 1.48 4.71
C VAL A 74 5.70 1.82 4.67
N THR A 75 6.17 2.64 5.60
CA THR A 75 7.58 3.06 5.66
C THR A 75 8.48 1.86 5.96
N SER A 76 8.09 1.01 6.91
CA SER A 76 8.83 -0.22 7.25
C SER A 76 8.98 -1.15 6.04
N LEU A 77 7.89 -1.44 5.33
CA LEU A 77 7.94 -2.26 4.10
C LEU A 77 8.84 -1.62 3.04
N THR A 78 8.74 -0.31 2.86
CA THR A 78 9.54 0.45 1.87
C THR A 78 11.03 0.40 2.18
N LEU A 79 11.41 0.49 3.45
CA LEU A 79 12.82 0.46 3.87
C LEU A 79 13.41 -0.97 3.83
N ILE A 80 12.63 -1.99 4.19
CA ILE A 80 13.11 -3.38 4.22
C ILE A 80 13.19 -3.99 2.81
N PHE A 81 12.14 -3.85 2.01
CA PHE A 81 12.02 -4.53 0.71
C PHE A 81 12.20 -3.60 -0.50
N GLY A 82 12.32 -2.30 -0.26
CA GLY A 82 12.32 -1.28 -1.32
C GLY A 82 10.91 -0.94 -1.80
N TRP A 83 10.79 0.18 -2.52
CA TRP A 83 9.51 0.74 -2.96
C TRP A 83 8.64 -0.22 -3.79
N ARG A 84 9.25 -1.17 -4.49
CA ARG A 84 8.57 -2.02 -5.48
C ARG A 84 7.79 -3.16 -4.84
N LEU A 85 8.47 -3.92 -3.99
CA LEU A 85 7.89 -5.02 -3.25
C LEU A 85 6.97 -4.48 -2.15
N ALA A 86 7.30 -3.32 -1.56
CA ALA A 86 6.42 -2.63 -0.63
C ALA A 86 5.06 -2.30 -1.24
N LEU A 87 5.04 -1.70 -2.44
CA LEU A 87 3.78 -1.38 -3.13
C LEU A 87 2.97 -2.63 -3.48
N LEU A 88 3.63 -3.72 -3.90
CA LEU A 88 2.95 -4.99 -4.16
C LEU A 88 2.34 -5.57 -2.87
N SER A 89 3.09 -5.60 -1.78
CA SER A 89 2.58 -6.03 -0.46
C SER A 89 1.42 -5.15 0.00
N LEU A 90 1.53 -3.83 -0.13
CA LEU A 90 0.47 -2.89 0.27
C LEU A 90 -0.80 -3.05 -0.56
N ALA A 91 -0.69 -3.40 -1.85
CA ALA A 91 -1.85 -3.73 -2.67
C ALA A 91 -2.59 -4.97 -2.13
N VAL A 92 -1.83 -6.00 -1.74
CA VAL A 92 -2.39 -7.20 -1.09
C VAL A 92 -3.05 -6.83 0.23
N VAL A 93 -2.44 -5.96 1.04
CA VAL A 93 -3.04 -5.46 2.28
C VAL A 93 -4.36 -4.73 2.01
N CYS A 94 -4.40 -3.83 1.03
CA CYS A 94 -5.63 -3.10 0.67
C CYS A 94 -6.75 -4.05 0.23
N VAL A 95 -6.45 -5.06 -0.60
CA VAL A 95 -7.42 -6.09 -0.99
C VAL A 95 -7.88 -6.88 0.24
N GLY A 96 -6.95 -7.27 1.11
CA GLY A 96 -7.27 -8.00 2.35
C GLY A 96 -8.18 -7.20 3.29
N MET A 97 -8.01 -5.88 3.37
CA MET A 97 -8.88 -5.01 4.15
C MET A 97 -10.30 -4.89 3.57
N VAL A 98 -10.44 -4.91 2.24
CA VAL A 98 -11.75 -4.98 1.58
C VAL A 98 -12.42 -6.33 1.86
N LEU A 99 -11.68 -7.44 1.75
CA LEU A 99 -12.18 -8.78 2.06
C LEU A 99 -12.57 -8.93 3.54
N ALA A 100 -11.85 -8.26 4.45
CA ALA A 100 -12.18 -8.21 5.88
C ALA A 100 -13.39 -7.30 6.20
N GLY A 101 -14.03 -6.69 5.20
CA GLY A 101 -15.17 -5.79 5.36
C GLY A 101 -14.82 -4.45 6.02
N LYS A 102 -13.53 -4.10 6.10
CA LYS A 102 -13.04 -2.85 6.69
C LYS A 102 -13.03 -1.72 5.67
N GLU A 103 -12.90 -2.04 4.39
CA GLU A 103 -12.86 -1.13 3.25
C GLU A 103 -13.83 -1.55 2.14
N THR A 104 -14.09 -0.68 1.17
CA THR A 104 -14.98 -0.97 0.03
C THR A 104 -14.19 -1.16 -1.26
N TRP A 105 -14.75 -1.95 -2.20
CA TRP A 105 -14.16 -2.12 -3.53
C TRP A 105 -14.01 -0.80 -4.28
N ALA A 106 -14.94 0.15 -4.09
CA ALA A 106 -14.88 1.47 -4.70
C ALA A 106 -13.80 2.37 -4.08
N SER A 107 -13.51 2.23 -2.77
CA SER A 107 -12.42 2.98 -2.10
C SER A 107 -11.03 2.42 -2.39
N LEU A 108 -10.92 1.17 -2.83
CA LEU A 108 -9.64 0.45 -2.96
C LEU A 108 -8.59 1.24 -3.75
N GLY A 109 -8.95 1.79 -4.92
CA GLY A 109 -8.02 2.57 -5.75
C GLY A 109 -7.51 3.83 -5.04
N ILE A 110 -8.42 4.58 -4.41
CA ILE A 110 -8.09 5.83 -3.71
C ILE A 110 -7.25 5.53 -2.45
N VAL A 111 -7.68 4.56 -1.65
CA VAL A 111 -6.95 4.13 -0.43
C VAL A 111 -5.56 3.66 -0.78
N TYR A 112 -5.41 2.86 -1.84
CA TYR A 112 -4.08 2.42 -2.28
C TYR A 112 -3.20 3.60 -2.73
N LEU A 113 -3.73 4.53 -3.53
CA LEU A 113 -2.95 5.69 -3.99
C LEU A 113 -2.52 6.61 -2.84
N VAL A 114 -3.44 6.91 -1.92
CA VAL A 114 -3.20 7.87 -0.83
C VAL A 114 -2.42 7.22 0.32
N SER A 115 -2.80 6.03 0.75
CA SER A 115 -2.22 5.38 1.92
C SER A 115 -0.99 4.54 1.60
N ALA A 116 -0.77 4.11 0.35
CA ALA A 116 0.43 3.38 -0.05
C ALA A 116 1.31 4.19 -1.01
N VAL A 117 0.81 4.56 -2.19
CA VAL A 117 1.65 5.15 -3.25
C VAL A 117 2.25 6.50 -2.84
N ALA A 118 1.45 7.41 -2.30
CA ALA A 118 1.94 8.72 -1.87
C ALA A 118 3.07 8.64 -0.82
N PRO A 119 2.93 7.92 0.31
CA PRO A 119 4.01 7.78 1.28
C PRO A 119 5.25 7.04 0.73
N VAL A 120 5.07 6.01 -0.11
CA VAL A 120 6.23 5.36 -0.75
C VAL A 120 6.96 6.31 -1.69
N ALA A 121 6.24 7.09 -2.49
CA ALA A 121 6.81 8.07 -3.42
C ALA A 121 7.55 9.19 -2.68
N LEU A 122 6.98 9.69 -1.57
CA LEU A 122 7.62 10.68 -0.72
C LEU A 122 8.93 10.14 -0.12
N ASN A 123 8.90 8.93 0.45
CA ASN A 123 10.08 8.33 1.07
C ASN A 123 11.20 8.07 0.05
N TRP A 124 10.83 7.57 -1.13
CA TRP A 124 11.79 7.34 -2.21
C TRP A 124 12.33 8.64 -2.80
N GLY A 125 11.48 9.65 -2.99
CA GLY A 125 11.88 10.97 -3.48
C GLY A 125 12.88 11.64 -2.54
N LEU A 126 12.61 11.60 -1.23
CA LEU A 126 13.51 12.13 -0.21
C LEU A 126 14.84 11.37 -0.19
N TYR A 127 14.80 10.04 -0.25
CA TYR A 127 16.01 9.20 -0.35
C TYR A 127 16.89 9.57 -1.55
N GLN A 128 16.28 9.76 -2.73
CA GLN A 128 17.01 10.16 -3.93
C GLN A 128 17.56 11.59 -3.84
N TRP A 129 16.84 12.50 -3.17
CA TRP A 129 17.31 13.87 -2.98
C TRP A 129 18.54 13.93 -2.08
N VAL A 130 18.53 13.17 -0.97
CA VAL A 130 19.68 13.02 -0.09
C VAL A 130 20.86 12.38 -0.82
N LYS A 131 20.62 11.34 -1.62
CA LYS A 131 21.69 10.67 -2.38
C LYS A 131 22.34 11.56 -3.47
N ARG A 132 21.64 12.57 -3.95
CA ARG A 132 22.13 13.50 -4.98
C ARG A 132 22.90 14.69 -4.43
N ARG A 133 22.88 14.91 -3.11
CA ARG A 133 23.72 15.89 -2.41
C ARG A 133 24.98 15.24 -1.90
#